data_AF-A0A939YYD8-F1
#
_entry.id   AF-A0A939YYD8-F1
#
_cell.length_a   1.000
_cell.length_b   1.000
_cell.length_c   1.000
_cell.angle_alpha   90.00
_cell.angle_beta   90.00
_cell.angle_gamma   90.00
#
_symmetry.space_group_name_H-M   'P 1'
#
loop_
_entity.id
_entity.type
_entity.pdbx_description
1 polymer ?
#
loop_
_entity_poly.entity_id
_entity_poly.type
_entity_poly.pdbx_seq_one_letter_code
_entity_poly.pdbx_strand_id
1 'polypeptide(L)' 'MAKKDSIEVFGTVLEALPNAMFKVKLENDFIVMAHISGKMRMNFIRI' A
#
# COMPACT_ATOMS: atom_id res chain seq x y z
N MET A 1 -25.28 -1.28 0.83
CA MET A 1 -24.98 0.15 1.02
C MET A 1 -23.60 0.29 1.61
N ALA A 2 -22.69 0.96 0.90
CA ALA A 2 -21.56 1.75 1.42
C ALA A 2 -20.60 1.97 0.23
N LYS A 3 -20.84 3.03 -0.55
CA LYS A 3 -19.85 3.58 -1.46
C LYS A 3 -18.65 3.99 -0.59
N LYS A 4 -17.62 3.16 -0.55
CA LYS A 4 -16.29 3.60 -0.13
C LYS A 4 -15.61 4.10 -1.38
N ASP A 5 -15.71 5.40 -1.63
CA ASP A 5 -14.86 6.07 -2.61
C ASP A 5 -13.42 5.95 -2.12
N SER A 6 -12.73 4.90 -2.56
CA SER A 6 -11.31 4.70 -2.33
C SER A 6 -10.54 5.56 -3.31
N ILE A 7 -9.75 6.50 -2.80
CA ILE A 7 -8.87 7.33 -3.62
C ILE A 7 -7.64 6.50 -3.96
N GLU A 8 -7.45 6.25 -5.26
CA GLU A 8 -6.25 5.61 -5.78
C GLU A 8 -5.19 6.69 -5.99
N VAL A 9 -4.05 6.52 -5.33
CA VAL A 9 -2.90 7.43 -5.41
C VAL A 9 -1.65 6.64 -5.69
N PHE A 10 -0.79 7.23 -6.53
CA PHE A 10 0.54 6.70 -6.76
C PHE A 10 1.48 7.12 -5.63
N GLY A 11 2.38 6.23 -5.27
CA GLY A 11 3.39 6.47 -4.25
C GLY A 11 4.58 5.54 -4.45
N THR A 12 5.72 5.95 -3.92
CA THR A 12 6.98 5.18 -4.01
C THR A 12 7.21 4.44 -2.69
N VAL A 13 7.50 3.15 -2.77
CA VAL A 13 7.90 2.36 -1.60
C VAL A 13 9.30 2.80 -1.17
N LEU A 14 9.44 3.25 0.07
CA LEU A 14 10.73 3.65 0.65
C LEU A 14 11.37 2.50 1.45
N GLU A 15 10.60 1.85 2.30
CA GLU A 15 11.09 0.80 3.19
C GLU A 15 10.07 -0.34 3.33
N ALA A 16 10.56 -1.58 3.33
CA ALA A 16 9.77 -2.76 3.64
C ALA A 16 9.95 -3.12 5.12
N LEU A 17 8.84 -3.22 5.85
CA LEU A 17 8.81 -3.60 7.26
C LEU A 17 8.40 -5.08 7.41
N PRO A 18 8.86 -5.76 8.48
CA PRO A 18 8.35 -7.09 8.83
C PRO A 18 6.82 -7.02 9.04
N ASN A 19 6.11 -8.08 8.65
CA ASN A 19 4.63 -8.21 8.57
C ASN A 19 3.95 -7.69 7.29
N ALA A 20 4.70 -7.56 6.18
CA ALA A 20 4.16 -7.11 4.89
C ALA A 20 3.48 -5.71 4.97
N MET A 21 4.09 -4.85 5.79
CA MET A 21 3.81 -3.42 5.85
C MET A 21 4.92 -2.69 5.08
N PHE A 22 4.55 -1.63 4.38
CA PHE A 22 5.45 -0.85 3.55
C PHE A 22 5.30 0.61 3.92
N LYS A 23 6.41 1.30 4.10
CA LYS A 23 6.40 2.76 4.12
C LYS A 23 6.34 3.24 2.68
N VAL A 24 5.26 3.92 2.34
CA VAL A 24 5.05 4.48 1.02
C VAL A 24 5.06 6.00 1.15
N LYS A 25 5.87 6.66 0.33
CA LYS A 25 5.85 8.10 0.17
C LYS A 25 4.91 8.45 -0.96
N LEU A 26 3.87 9.23 -0.67
CA LEU A 26 2.99 9.78 -1.70
C LEU A 26 3.72 10.92 -2.41
N GLU A 27 3.24 11.27 -3.61
CA GLU A 27 3.74 12.43 -4.36
C GLU A 27 3.63 13.75 -3.57
N ASN A 28 2.73 13.82 -2.60
CA ASN A 28 2.54 14.97 -1.70
C ASN A 28 3.55 15.01 -0.52
N ASP A 29 4.68 14.31 -0.61
CA ASP A 29 5.71 14.18 0.44
C ASP A 29 5.28 13.50 1.76
N PHE A 30 4.02 13.10 1.89
CA PHE A 30 3.54 12.36 3.06
C PHE A 30 3.99 10.90 3.04
N ILE A 31 4.48 10.42 4.18
CA ILE A 31 4.82 9.02 4.39
C ILE A 31 3.63 8.33 5.06
N VAL A 32 3.10 7.29 4.42
CA VAL A 32 2.02 6.46 4.97
C VAL A 32 2.48 5.03 5.15
N MET A 33 1.83 4.32 6.07
CA MET A 33 1.95 2.87 6.17
C MET A 33 0.91 2.20 5.28
N ALA A 34 1.39 1.46 4.28
CA ALA A 34 0.57 0.63 3.42
C ALA A 34 0.71 -0.85 3.79
N HIS A 35 -0.32 -1.64 3.51
CA HIS A 35 -0.28 -3.10 3.62
C HIS A 35 -0.60 -3.72 2.27
N ILE A 36 -0.08 -4.92 2.03
CA ILE A 36 -0.38 -5.66 0.78
C ILE A 36 -1.86 -6.03 0.74
N SER A 37 -2.50 -5.80 -0.40
CA SER A 37 -3.86 -6.27 -0.66
C SER A 37 -3.95 -7.80 -0.55
N GLY A 38 -5.04 -8.32 0.02
CA GLY A 38 -5.26 -9.76 0.17
C GLY A 38 -5.16 -10.54 -1.14
N LYS A 39 -5.53 -9.92 -2.28
CA LYS A 39 -5.38 -10.54 -3.61
C LYS A 39 -3.92 -10.78 -3.99
N MET A 40 -3.02 -9.83 -3.71
CA MET A 40 -1.59 -10.02 -3.97
C MET A 40 -0.99 -11.15 -3.12
N ARG A 41 -1.48 -11.32 -1.88
CA ARG A 41 -1.10 -12.45 -1.02
C ARG A 41 -1.56 -13.79 -1.61
N MET A 42 -2.79 -13.86 -2.12
CA MET A 42 -3.33 -15.06 -2.77
C MET A 42 -2.56 -15.43 -4.05
N ASN A 43 -2.13 -14.42 -4.80
CA ASN A 43 -1.34 -14.60 -6.03
C ASN A 43 0.18 -14.70 -5.78
N PHE A 44 0.62 -14.79 -4.51
CA PHE A 44 2.04 -14.86 -4.11
C PHE A 44 2.93 -13.78 -4.77
N ILE A 45 2.37 -12.59 -4.99
CA ILE A 45 3.10 -11.46 -5.60
C ILE A 45 4.03 -10.85 -4.54
N ARG A 46 5.32 -10.79 -4.86
CA ARG A 46 6.36 -10.19 -4.01
C ARG A 46 6.65 -8.77 -4.49
N ILE A 47 6.74 -7.83 -3.54
CA ILE A 47 7.11 -6.42 -3.73
C ILE A 47 8.53 -6.24 -3.23
#